data_AF-A0A3N9NX69-F1
#
_entry.id   AF-A0A3N9NX69-F1
#
_cell.length_a   1.000
_cell.length_b   1.000
_cell.length_c   1.000
_cell.angle_alpha   90.00
_cell.angle_beta   90.00
_cell.angle_gamma   90.00
#
_symmetry.space_group_name_H-M   'P 1'
#
loop_
_entity.id
_entity.type
_entity.pdbx_description
1 polymer ?
#
loop_
_entity_poly.entity_id
_entity_poly.type
_entity_poly.pdbx_seq_one_letter_code
_entity_poly.pdbx_strand_id
1 'polypeptide(L)'
;MKNHDKPEKKKKRLELFELFYPLERKMERRWAKIFKSHFIIIAQKFKELSFEKGYEQENIDEQLILWRDPEDSFVECMFYFVPDVTDLSSIHHCFEHIKQYDVYLTYIIVNQKKDGKNVFDIFRSSQFSYLEHCNRVKYPEKT
;
A
#
# COMPACT_ATOMS: atom_id res chain seq x y z
N MET A 1 6.03 -24.72 8.79
CA MET A 1 7.03 -24.79 7.71
C MET A 1 8.29 -24.04 8.13
N LYS A 2 9.49 -24.62 7.94
CA LYS A 2 10.75 -23.93 8.24
C LYS A 2 11.03 -22.92 7.13
N ASN A 3 10.89 -21.62 7.44
CA ASN A 3 11.18 -20.51 6.53
C ASN A 3 12.69 -20.42 6.24
N HIS A 4 13.15 -21.12 5.22
CA HIS A 4 14.42 -20.82 4.55
C HIS A 4 14.17 -19.87 3.38
N ASP A 5 13.64 -18.68 3.66
CA ASP A 5 13.67 -17.60 2.66
C ASP A 5 15.13 -17.33 2.30
N LYS A 6 15.43 -17.34 1.00
CA LYS A 6 16.72 -16.92 0.47
C LYS A 6 17.02 -15.50 1.01
N PRO A 7 18.30 -15.17 1.33
CA PRO A 7 18.67 -13.85 1.86
C PRO A 7 18.15 -12.67 1.02
N GLU A 8 18.11 -12.85 -0.30
CA GLU A 8 17.58 -11.87 -1.25
C GLU A 8 16.09 -11.59 -1.07
N LYS A 9 15.26 -12.63 -0.87
CA LYS A 9 13.82 -12.49 -0.61
C LYS A 9 13.57 -11.72 0.68
N LYS A 10 14.36 -12.00 1.72
CA LYS A 10 14.30 -11.23 2.99
C LYS A 10 14.64 -9.76 2.78
N LYS A 11 15.68 -9.46 1.99
CA LYS A 11 16.05 -8.09 1.64
C LYS A 11 14.92 -7.37 0.88
N LYS A 12 14.36 -8.01 -0.16
CA LYS A 12 13.23 -7.44 -0.92
C LYS A 12 12.01 -7.14 -0.03
N ARG A 13 11.71 -8.02 0.93
CA ARG A 13 10.63 -7.82 1.92
C ARG A 13 10.92 -6.67 2.90
N LEU A 14 12.16 -6.49 3.33
CA LEU A 14 12.56 -5.33 4.15
C LEU A 14 12.37 -4.02 3.38
N GLU A 15 12.77 -3.97 2.11
CA GLU A 15 12.56 -2.79 1.26
C GLU A 15 11.08 -2.48 1.00
N LEU A 16 10.21 -3.50 0.98
CA LEU A 16 8.75 -3.30 0.95
C LEU A 16 8.24 -2.74 2.27
N PHE A 17 8.76 -3.25 3.39
CA PHE A 17 8.41 -2.80 4.73
C PHE A 17 8.73 -1.31 4.90
N GLU A 18 9.82 -0.81 4.35
CA GLU A 18 10.24 0.59 4.48
C GLU A 18 9.60 1.54 3.46
N LEU A 19 8.72 1.05 2.58
CA LEU A 19 8.22 1.83 1.43
C LEU A 19 7.56 3.17 1.81
N PHE A 20 6.84 3.19 2.93
CA PHE A 20 6.19 4.40 3.46
C PHE A 20 6.72 4.84 4.83
N TYR A 21 7.84 4.28 5.30
CA TYR A 21 8.40 4.65 6.61
C TYR A 21 9.92 4.48 6.72
N PRO A 22 10.66 5.52 7.16
CA PRO A 22 10.23 6.93 7.26
C PRO A 22 10.17 7.58 5.87
N LEU A 23 9.18 8.45 5.61
CA LEU A 23 9.21 9.28 4.40
C LEU A 23 9.90 10.61 4.67
N GLU A 24 10.75 11.04 3.74
CA GLU A 24 11.21 12.43 3.70
C GLU A 24 10.08 13.35 3.23
N ARG A 25 10.07 14.62 3.69
CA ARG A 25 9.07 15.63 3.31
C ARG A 25 8.81 15.76 1.80
N LYS A 26 9.86 15.60 0.97
CA LYS A 26 9.74 15.64 -0.49
C LYS A 26 8.91 14.45 -1.02
N MET A 27 9.09 13.28 -0.41
CA MET A 27 8.37 12.06 -0.76
C MET A 27 6.93 12.09 -0.25
N GLU A 28 6.67 12.65 0.94
CA GLU A 28 5.31 12.86 1.44
C GLU A 28 4.45 13.65 0.45
N ARG A 29 4.96 14.79 -0.06
CA ARG A 29 4.24 15.60 -1.05
C ARG A 29 4.02 14.88 -2.38
N ARG A 30 5.01 14.09 -2.82
CA ARG A 30 4.92 13.28 -4.04
C ARG A 30 3.81 12.25 -3.90
N TRP A 31 3.78 11.53 -2.79
CA TRP A 31 2.75 10.52 -2.51
C TRP A 31 1.36 11.13 -2.34
N ALA A 32 1.24 12.24 -1.61
CA ALA A 32 -0.05 12.94 -1.50
C ALA A 32 -0.60 13.39 -2.86
N LYS A 33 0.26 13.83 -3.78
CA LYS A 33 -0.13 14.18 -5.16
C LYS A 33 -0.62 12.95 -5.93
N ILE A 34 0.05 11.81 -5.77
CA ILE A 34 -0.33 10.54 -6.41
C ILE A 34 -1.69 10.08 -5.87
N PHE A 35 -1.86 9.99 -4.54
CA PHE A 35 -3.10 9.50 -3.93
C PHE A 35 -4.31 10.40 -4.15
N LYS A 36 -4.10 11.69 -4.43
CA LYS A 36 -5.17 12.60 -4.87
C LYS A 36 -5.68 12.28 -6.29
N SER A 37 -4.87 11.61 -7.11
CA SER A 37 -5.18 11.37 -8.53
C SER A 37 -6.20 10.24 -8.70
N HIS A 38 -6.75 10.10 -9.91
CA HIS A 38 -7.59 8.95 -10.25
C HIS A 38 -6.83 7.64 -10.10
N PHE A 39 -7.55 6.56 -9.77
CA PHE A 39 -6.96 5.24 -9.54
C PHE A 39 -6.08 4.78 -10.70
N ILE A 40 -6.46 5.05 -11.96
CA ILE A 40 -5.63 4.72 -13.13
C ILE A 40 -4.22 5.34 -13.07
N ILE A 41 -4.09 6.56 -12.54
CA ILE A 41 -2.80 7.24 -12.36
C ILE A 41 -2.03 6.64 -11.19
N ILE A 42 -2.74 6.30 -10.10
CA ILE A 42 -2.17 5.58 -8.96
C ILE A 42 -1.61 4.25 -9.43
N ALA A 43 -2.43 3.41 -10.07
CA ALA A 43 -2.06 2.11 -10.60
C ALA A 43 -0.85 2.19 -11.55
N GLN A 44 -0.80 3.18 -12.43
CA GLN A 44 0.36 3.41 -13.30
C GLN A 44 1.65 3.70 -12.51
N LYS A 45 1.58 4.54 -11.47
CA LYS A 45 2.73 4.84 -10.62
C LYS A 45 3.17 3.67 -9.76
N PHE A 46 2.23 2.86 -9.30
CA PHE A 46 2.56 1.61 -8.63
C PHE A 46 3.18 0.61 -9.61
N LYS A 47 2.75 0.56 -10.87
CA LYS A 47 3.32 -0.35 -11.89
C LYS A 47 4.77 -0.01 -12.21
N GLU A 48 5.08 1.28 -12.35
CA GLU A 48 6.45 1.78 -12.49
C GLU A 48 7.31 1.32 -11.30
N LEU A 49 6.81 1.54 -10.07
CA LEU A 49 7.53 1.19 -8.85
C LEU A 49 7.66 -0.33 -8.64
N SER A 50 6.65 -1.11 -9.02
CA SER A 50 6.69 -2.58 -8.93
C SER A 50 7.79 -3.11 -9.85
N PHE A 51 7.89 -2.58 -11.08
CA PHE A 51 8.93 -2.95 -12.02
C PHE A 51 10.33 -2.60 -11.49
N GLU A 52 10.52 -1.38 -10.95
CA GLU A 52 11.78 -0.95 -10.32
C GLU A 52 12.21 -1.89 -9.17
N LYS A 53 11.25 -2.45 -8.43
CA LYS A 53 11.48 -3.35 -7.29
C LYS A 53 11.46 -4.84 -7.65
N GLY A 54 11.29 -5.17 -8.93
CA GLY A 54 11.25 -6.56 -9.40
C GLY A 54 10.01 -7.32 -8.92
N TYR A 55 8.84 -6.69 -8.99
CA TYR A 55 7.53 -7.27 -8.72
C TYR A 55 6.60 -7.13 -9.93
N GLU A 56 5.77 -8.14 -10.13
CA GLU A 56 4.61 -8.06 -11.00
C GLU A 56 3.45 -7.39 -10.27
N GLN A 57 2.64 -6.65 -11.01
CA GLN A 57 1.46 -5.96 -10.46
C GLN A 57 0.21 -6.42 -11.17
N GLU A 58 -0.81 -6.68 -10.35
CA GLU A 58 -2.19 -6.93 -10.71
C GLU A 58 -3.08 -5.87 -10.04
N ASN A 59 -4.05 -5.32 -10.77
CA ASN A 59 -5.05 -4.41 -10.22
C ASN A 59 -6.37 -5.18 -10.12
N ILE A 60 -7.04 -5.10 -8.97
CA ILE A 60 -8.40 -5.62 -8.82
C ILE A 60 -9.32 -4.44 -8.59
N ASP A 61 -10.24 -4.24 -9.53
CA ASP A 61 -11.15 -3.10 -9.59
C ASP A 61 -10.41 -1.75 -9.48
N GLU A 62 -11.03 -0.75 -8.87
CA GLU A 62 -10.45 0.58 -8.61
C GLU A 62 -10.04 0.78 -7.14
N GLN A 63 -9.85 -0.33 -6.41
CA GLN A 63 -9.68 -0.27 -4.95
C GLN A 63 -8.40 -0.92 -4.43
N LEU A 64 -7.84 -1.90 -5.15
CA LEU A 64 -6.69 -2.62 -4.65
C LEU A 64 -5.65 -2.95 -5.73
N ILE A 65 -4.40 -2.96 -5.31
CA ILE A 65 -3.25 -3.31 -6.12
C ILE A 65 -2.50 -4.43 -5.40
N LEU A 66 -2.17 -5.50 -6.12
CA LEU A 66 -1.41 -6.62 -5.63
C LEU A 66 -0.05 -6.68 -6.32
N TRP A 67 1.01 -6.92 -5.54
CA TRP A 67 2.35 -7.19 -6.03
C TRP A 67 2.77 -8.63 -5.71
N ARG A 68 3.36 -9.30 -6.70
CA ARG A 68 3.90 -10.67 -6.60
C ARG A 68 5.34 -10.71 -7.03
N ASP A 69 6.11 -11.59 -6.40
CA ASP A 69 7.43 -11.92 -6.93
C ASP A 69 7.24 -12.76 -8.20
N PRO A 70 7.89 -12.45 -9.34
CA PRO A 70 7.73 -13.24 -10.57
C PRO A 70 8.09 -14.73 -10.39
N GLU A 71 8.95 -15.05 -9.42
CA GLU A 71 9.36 -16.42 -9.11
C GLU A 71 8.42 -17.13 -8.12
N ASP A 72 7.40 -16.45 -7.60
CA ASP A 72 6.52 -16.97 -6.55
C ASP A 72 5.03 -16.61 -6.80
N SER A 73 4.15 -17.58 -6.58
CA SER A 73 2.70 -17.34 -6.66
C SER A 73 2.13 -16.49 -5.53
N PHE A 74 2.85 -16.33 -4.41
CA PHE A 74 2.34 -15.61 -3.24
C PHE A 74 2.29 -14.08 -3.43
N VAL A 75 1.32 -13.46 -2.75
CA VAL A 75 1.19 -11.99 -2.73
C VAL A 75 2.15 -11.42 -1.70
N GLU A 76 3.16 -10.72 -2.17
CA GLU A 76 4.17 -10.10 -1.31
C GLU A 76 3.67 -8.78 -0.72
N CYS A 77 2.92 -8.00 -1.49
CA CYS A 77 2.38 -6.72 -1.03
C CYS A 77 0.98 -6.45 -1.60
N MET A 78 0.06 -6.00 -0.75
CA MET A 78 -1.23 -5.44 -1.16
C MET A 78 -1.30 -3.96 -0.79
N PHE A 79 -1.85 -3.14 -1.68
CA PHE A 79 -2.19 -1.75 -1.41
C PHE A 79 -3.69 -1.60 -1.53
N TYR A 80 -4.34 -1.26 -0.42
CA TYR A 80 -5.78 -1.13 -0.33
C TYR A 80 -6.16 0.34 -0.11
N PHE A 81 -6.98 0.89 -0.99
CA PHE A 81 -7.36 2.30 -0.95
C PHE A 81 -8.75 2.46 -0.31
N VAL A 82 -8.80 3.17 0.81
CA VAL A 82 -10.04 3.48 1.53
C VAL A 82 -10.42 4.93 1.21
N PRO A 83 -11.40 5.17 0.33
CA PRO A 83 -11.74 6.51 -0.13
C PRO A 83 -12.45 7.34 0.95
N ASP A 84 -13.04 6.68 1.95
CA ASP A 84 -13.75 7.31 3.06
C ASP A 84 -13.61 6.47 4.34
N VAL A 85 -12.99 7.03 5.38
CA VAL A 85 -12.82 6.36 6.68
C VAL A 85 -14.14 6.07 7.40
N THR A 86 -15.23 6.74 7.02
CA THR A 86 -16.56 6.48 7.61
C THR A 86 -17.24 5.24 7.04
N ASP A 87 -16.75 4.70 5.92
CA ASP A 87 -17.23 3.45 5.37
C ASP A 87 -16.53 2.26 6.04
N LEU A 88 -17.16 1.77 7.10
CA LEU A 88 -16.70 0.59 7.83
C LEU A 88 -16.71 -0.68 6.96
N SER A 89 -17.52 -0.72 5.91
CA SER A 89 -17.60 -1.87 5.00
C SER A 89 -16.31 -2.00 4.19
N SER A 90 -15.76 -0.88 3.69
CA SER A 90 -14.46 -0.85 3.01
C SER A 90 -13.32 -1.37 3.91
N ILE A 91 -13.35 -1.03 5.21
CA ILE A 91 -12.35 -1.55 6.16
C ILE A 91 -12.54 -3.05 6.37
N HIS A 92 -13.78 -3.53 6.50
CA HIS A 92 -14.05 -4.95 6.65
C HIS A 92 -13.58 -5.75 5.42
N HIS A 93 -13.92 -5.29 4.21
CA HIS A 93 -13.47 -5.91 2.95
C HIS A 93 -11.94 -5.94 2.83
N CYS A 94 -11.23 -4.93 3.34
CA CYS A 94 -9.77 -4.96 3.40
C CYS A 94 -9.26 -6.21 4.13
N PHE A 95 -9.80 -6.51 5.31
CA PHE A 95 -9.40 -7.70 6.07
C PHE A 95 -9.84 -9.02 5.40
N GLU A 96 -11.00 -9.03 4.74
CA GLU A 96 -11.42 -10.18 3.93
C GLU A 96 -10.44 -10.45 2.79
N HIS A 97 -9.96 -9.41 2.10
CA HIS A 97 -8.95 -9.54 1.05
C HIS A 97 -7.58 -9.96 1.59
N ILE A 98 -7.15 -9.44 2.75
CA ILE A 98 -5.91 -9.91 3.41
C ILE A 98 -5.96 -11.42 3.61
N LYS A 99 -7.11 -11.94 4.08
CA LYS A 99 -7.34 -13.37 4.27
C LYS A 99 -7.44 -14.13 2.95
N GLN A 100 -8.15 -13.58 1.97
CA GLN A 100 -8.36 -14.22 0.66
C GLN A 100 -7.05 -14.43 -0.09
N TYR A 101 -6.18 -13.42 -0.09
CA TYR A 101 -4.95 -13.43 -0.89
C TYR A 101 -3.73 -13.95 -0.11
N ASP A 102 -3.87 -14.29 1.17
CA ASP A 102 -2.77 -14.75 2.03
C ASP A 102 -1.52 -13.84 1.91
N VAL A 103 -1.74 -12.54 2.11
CA VAL A 103 -0.75 -11.50 1.79
C VAL A 103 0.30 -11.39 2.89
N TYR A 104 1.58 -11.29 2.50
CA TYR A 104 2.67 -11.07 3.46
C TYR A 104 2.60 -9.67 4.12
N LEU A 105 2.42 -8.62 3.32
CA LEU A 105 2.35 -7.23 3.75
C LEU A 105 1.19 -6.48 3.10
N THR A 106 0.44 -5.70 3.86
CA THR A 106 -0.63 -4.85 3.36
C THR A 106 -0.40 -3.41 3.78
N TYR A 107 -0.49 -2.48 2.83
CA TYR A 107 -0.64 -1.07 3.09
C TYR A 107 -2.10 -0.65 2.90
N ILE A 108 -2.65 0.04 3.88
CA ILE A 108 -4.01 0.58 3.86
C ILE A 108 -3.88 2.10 3.76
N ILE A 109 -4.26 2.67 2.62
CA ILE A 109 -4.18 4.09 2.33
C ILE A 109 -5.58 4.71 2.52
N VAL A 110 -5.75 5.48 3.58
CA VAL A 110 -7.05 5.99 4.04
C VAL A 110 -7.15 7.48 3.80
N ASN A 111 -8.15 7.93 3.03
CA ASN A 111 -8.46 9.34 2.86
C ASN A 111 -9.22 9.88 4.10
N GLN A 112 -8.56 10.76 4.85
CA GLN A 112 -9.09 11.40 6.05
C GLN A 112 -9.88 12.66 5.69
N LYS A 113 -11.06 12.50 5.07
CA LYS A 113 -11.90 13.63 4.62
C LYS A 113 -12.18 14.67 5.72
N LYS A 114 -12.27 14.25 6.99
CA LYS A 114 -12.50 15.14 8.14
C LYS A 114 -11.32 16.08 8.41
N ASP A 115 -10.09 15.69 8.08
CA ASP A 115 -8.87 16.47 8.30
C ASP A 115 -8.54 17.41 7.12
N GLY A 116 -9.40 17.40 6.09
CA GLY A 116 -9.28 18.19 4.88
C GLY A 116 -9.23 17.33 3.62
N LYS A 117 -9.52 17.94 2.48
CA LYS A 117 -9.40 17.26 1.17
C LYS A 117 -7.93 16.87 0.94
N ASN A 118 -7.71 15.63 0.48
CA ASN A 118 -6.39 15.10 0.09
C ASN A 118 -5.39 14.94 1.26
N VAL A 119 -5.91 14.56 2.43
CA VAL A 119 -5.12 14.07 3.57
C VAL A 119 -5.24 12.56 3.62
N PHE A 120 -4.12 11.85 3.60
CA PHE A 120 -4.09 10.40 3.61
C PHE A 120 -3.25 9.86 4.76
N ASP A 121 -3.84 8.97 5.56
CA ASP A 121 -3.09 8.13 6.49
C ASP A 121 -2.72 6.83 5.81
N ILE A 122 -1.50 6.37 6.06
CA ILE A 122 -0.96 5.12 5.53
C ILE A 122 -0.71 4.21 6.71
N PHE A 123 -1.44 3.12 6.76
CA PHE A 123 -1.23 2.05 7.72
C PHE A 123 -0.57 0.86 7.06
N ARG A 124 0.17 0.08 7.83
CA ARG A 124 0.77 -1.18 7.42
C ARG A 124 0.29 -2.29 8.32
N SER A 125 -0.10 -3.40 7.73
CA SER A 125 -0.43 -4.65 8.41
C SER A 125 0.43 -5.77 7.82
N SER A 126 0.97 -6.63 8.66
CA SER A 126 1.71 -7.83 8.21
C SER A 126 0.99 -9.10 8.62
N GLN A 127 1.38 -10.24 8.08
CA GLN A 127 0.84 -11.55 8.51
C GLN A 127 0.97 -11.80 10.03
N PHE A 128 1.90 -11.10 10.71
CA PHE A 128 2.10 -11.19 12.15
C PHE A 128 1.18 -10.26 12.97
N SER A 129 0.18 -9.64 12.33
CA SER A 129 -0.95 -8.95 12.96
C SER A 129 -0.59 -7.70 13.79
N TYR A 130 0.38 -6.91 13.34
CA TYR A 130 0.60 -5.55 13.85
C TYR A 130 0.09 -4.54 12.84
N LEU A 131 -0.96 -3.79 13.21
CA LEU A 131 -1.39 -2.59 12.47
C LEU A 131 -0.58 -1.40 12.98
N GLU A 132 0.17 -0.77 12.09
CA GLU A 132 1.05 0.35 12.42
C GLU A 132 0.71 1.54 11.53
N HIS A 133 0.62 2.74 12.12
CA HIS A 133 0.54 3.98 11.36
C HIS A 133 1.93 4.35 10.86
N CYS A 134 2.16 4.25 9.55
CA CYS A 134 3.46 4.51 8.94
C CYS A 134 3.65 5.98 8.61
N ASN A 135 2.63 6.63 8.05
CA ASN A 135 2.77 8.01 7.62
C ASN A 135 1.44 8.72 7.46
N ARG A 136 1.51 10.05 7.46
CA ARG A 136 0.42 10.94 7.08
C ARG A 136 0.93 11.87 5.99
N VAL A 137 0.31 11.81 4.81
CA VAL A 137 0.68 12.64 3.67
C VAL A 137 -0.44 13.63 3.34
N LYS A 138 -0.08 14.88 3.04
CA LYS A 138 -1.03 15.95 2.73
C LYS A 138 -0.62 16.70 1.48
N TYR A 139 -1.57 16.87 0.56
CA TYR A 139 -1.38 17.74 -0.60
C TYR A 139 -2.00 19.11 -0.31
N PRO A 140 -1.21 20.21 -0.28
CA PRO A 140 -1.76 21.54 -0.01
C PRO A 140 -2.72 21.93 -1.14
N GLU A 141 -3.95 22.32 -0.78
CA GLU A 141 -4.82 23.02 -1.71
C GLU A 141 -4.30 24.46 -1.83
N LYS A 142 -4.08 24.93 -3.06
CA LYS A 142 -3.86 26.36 -3.29
C LYS A 142 -5.20 27.03 -2.99
N THR A 143 -5.27 27.73 -1.85
CA THR A 143 -6.27 28.78 -1.60
C THR A 143 -6.11 29.89 -2.60
#